data_AF-A0A3M1LPB7-F1
#
_entry.id   AF-A0A3M1LPB7-F1
#
_cell.length_a   1.000
_cell.length_b   1.000
_cell.length_c   1.000
_cell.angle_alpha   90.00
_cell.angle_beta   90.00
_cell.angle_gamma   90.00
#
_symmetry.space_group_name_H-M   'P 1'
#
loop_
_entity.id
_entity.type
_entity.pdbx_description
1 polymer ?
#
loop_
_entity_poly.entity_id
_entity_poly.type
_entity_poly.pdbx_seq_one_letter_code
_entity_poly.pdbx_strand_id
1 'polypeptide(L)'
;RGPNDPEFLPLRRLLQAVVLQGKLENLAPNLEGQIVESILDGVPYPATLLQQCIRRIRAEQSVTYARAAILKASLVRLRRMSHHFSSEVTMALDPTNTRPAYLLGRLFAVLERIQEAAQPGINATIRDRFYGAASATPVAVFPQLLKLKNHHIGKLDSPQLVTYFEKLVGQIIEPLGTFPAQLSMQEQAEFALGYYHQRQDFFKPKESAPAAS
;
A
#
# COMPACT_ATOMS: atom_id res chain seq x y z
N ARG A 1 2.60 9.73 5.92
CA ARG A 1 3.97 9.81 6.47
C ARG A 1 3.89 9.42 7.94
N GLY A 2 4.81 8.59 8.42
CA GLY A 2 5.01 8.36 9.85
C GLY A 2 5.65 9.60 10.51
N PRO A 3 5.70 9.64 11.86
CA PRO A 3 6.24 10.78 12.60
C PRO A 3 7.74 11.01 12.36
N ASN A 4 8.50 9.96 11.99
CA ASN A 4 9.95 10.03 11.75
C ASN A 4 10.32 10.02 10.26
N ASP A 5 9.34 10.03 9.35
CA ASP A 5 9.61 10.04 7.92
C ASP A 5 10.02 11.44 7.47
N PRO A 6 11.10 11.60 6.67
CA PRO A 6 11.54 12.90 6.20
C PRO A 6 10.49 13.51 5.26
N GLU A 7 10.32 14.82 5.32
CA GLU A 7 9.39 15.55 4.45
C GLU A 7 9.78 15.46 2.97
N PHE A 8 11.08 15.59 2.68
CA PHE A 8 11.64 15.45 1.35
C PHE A 8 12.57 14.25 1.29
N LEU A 9 12.29 13.33 0.36
CA LEU A 9 13.17 12.19 0.10
C LEU A 9 14.20 12.58 -0.96
N PRO A 10 15.51 12.55 -0.66
CA PRO A 10 16.52 12.80 -1.68
C PRO A 10 16.50 11.68 -2.72
N LEU A 11 16.83 12.02 -3.98
CA LEU A 11 16.80 11.09 -5.11
C LEU A 11 17.54 9.78 -4.80
N ARG A 12 18.72 9.87 -4.18
CA ARG A 12 19.50 8.71 -3.75
C ARG A 12 18.68 7.72 -2.90
N ARG A 13 17.88 8.20 -1.94
CA ARG A 13 17.05 7.34 -1.09
C ARG A 13 15.92 6.67 -1.86
N LEU A 14 15.37 7.36 -2.87
CA LEU A 14 14.37 6.78 -3.78
C LEU A 14 15.00 5.67 -4.63
N LEU A 15 16.19 5.90 -5.21
CA LEU A 15 16.92 4.90 -5.99
C LEU A 15 17.31 3.68 -5.15
N GLN A 16 17.78 3.88 -3.92
CA GLN A 16 18.09 2.79 -2.98
C GLN A 16 16.86 1.93 -2.66
N ALA A 17 15.66 2.52 -2.63
CA ALA A 17 14.44 1.81 -2.29
C ALA A 17 13.99 0.80 -3.38
N VAL A 18 14.50 0.93 -4.61
CA VAL A 18 14.10 0.11 -5.77
C VAL A 18 15.17 -0.89 -6.23
N VAL A 19 16.31 -0.95 -5.55
CA VAL A 19 17.41 -1.88 -5.86
C VAL A 19 17.61 -2.92 -4.76
N LEU A 20 18.21 -4.07 -5.11
CA LEU A 20 18.52 -5.13 -4.16
C LEU A 20 19.50 -4.61 -3.10
N GLN A 21 19.17 -4.83 -1.82
CA GLN A 21 19.98 -4.43 -0.66
C GLN A 21 20.32 -2.92 -0.60
N GLY A 22 19.63 -2.06 -1.35
CA GLY A 22 19.96 -0.63 -1.42
C GLY A 22 21.31 -0.32 -2.11
N LYS A 23 21.93 -1.31 -2.77
CA LYS A 23 23.20 -1.13 -3.48
C LYS A 23 22.96 -0.56 -4.87
N LEU A 24 23.39 0.68 -5.08
CA LEU A 24 23.15 1.42 -6.33
C LEU A 24 23.88 0.82 -7.54
N GLU A 25 24.88 -0.03 -7.34
CA GLU A 25 25.51 -0.84 -8.39
C GLU A 25 24.49 -1.74 -9.13
N ASN A 26 23.38 -2.10 -8.46
CA ASN A 26 22.29 -2.89 -9.04
C ASN A 26 21.22 -2.05 -9.74
N LEU A 27 21.43 -0.74 -9.86
CA LEU A 27 20.48 0.14 -10.53
C LEU A 27 20.49 -0.13 -12.04
N ALA A 28 19.30 -0.10 -12.65
CA ALA A 28 19.21 -0.20 -14.10
C ALA A 28 19.99 0.96 -14.77
N PRO A 29 20.76 0.70 -15.86
CA PRO A 29 21.47 1.74 -16.58
C PRO A 29 20.53 2.89 -16.96
N ASN A 30 21.02 4.12 -16.86
CA ASN A 30 20.32 5.36 -17.21
C ASN A 30 19.04 5.70 -16.40
N LEU A 31 18.62 4.85 -15.45
CA LEU A 31 17.41 5.09 -14.67
C LEU A 31 17.49 6.39 -13.87
N GLU A 32 18.65 6.70 -13.30
CA GLU A 32 18.87 7.96 -12.59
C GLU A 32 18.67 9.17 -13.52
N GLY A 33 19.30 9.17 -14.69
CA GLY A 33 19.16 10.25 -15.68
C GLY A 33 17.72 10.43 -16.16
N GLN A 34 17.03 9.32 -16.47
CA GLN A 34 15.63 9.37 -16.91
C GLN A 34 14.67 9.90 -15.83
N ILE A 35 14.96 9.63 -14.56
CA ILE A 35 14.16 10.20 -13.45
C ILE A 35 14.41 11.71 -13.35
N VAL A 36 15.65 12.17 -13.47
CA VAL A 36 15.99 13.59 -13.45
C VAL A 36 15.33 14.32 -14.63
N GLU A 37 15.39 13.75 -15.84
CA GLU A 37 14.69 14.25 -17.03
C GLU A 37 13.18 14.37 -16.76
N SER A 38 12.55 13.33 -16.21
CA SER A 38 11.13 13.39 -15.82
C SER A 38 10.81 14.47 -14.79
N ILE A 39 11.73 14.77 -13.87
CA ILE A 39 11.55 15.84 -12.88
C ILE A 39 11.61 17.21 -13.55
N LEU A 40 12.59 17.42 -14.44
CA LEU A 40 12.83 18.71 -15.10
C LEU A 40 11.79 19.01 -16.18
N ASP A 41 11.49 18.04 -17.03
CA ASP A 41 10.62 18.23 -18.21
C ASP A 41 9.15 17.98 -17.90
N GLY A 42 8.83 17.51 -16.70
CA GLY A 42 7.45 17.23 -16.29
C GLY A 42 6.79 16.03 -16.98
N VAL A 43 7.56 15.21 -17.70
CA VAL A 43 7.08 13.99 -18.42
C VAL A 43 6.79 12.81 -17.46
N PRO A 44 6.18 11.69 -17.89
CA PRO A 44 5.93 10.55 -17.02
C PRO A 44 7.23 9.98 -16.47
N TYR A 45 7.23 9.57 -15.20
CA TYR A 45 8.37 8.82 -14.66
C TYR A 45 8.59 7.51 -15.44
N PRO A 46 9.84 7.02 -15.52
CA PRO A 46 10.16 5.82 -16.29
C PRO A 46 9.35 4.61 -15.80
N ALA A 47 8.78 3.84 -16.74
CA ALA A 47 8.04 2.62 -16.41
C ALA A 47 8.92 1.61 -15.63
N THR A 48 10.22 1.63 -15.90
CA THR A 48 11.25 0.85 -15.19
C THR A 48 11.29 1.18 -13.69
N LEU A 49 11.11 2.44 -13.29
CA LEU A 49 11.04 2.82 -11.86
C LEU A 49 9.89 2.11 -11.15
N LEU A 50 8.70 2.15 -11.76
CA LEU A 50 7.49 1.52 -11.21
C LEU A 50 7.66 0.00 -11.10
N GLN A 51 8.14 -0.64 -12.17
CA GLN A 51 8.36 -2.08 -12.23
C GLN A 51 9.39 -2.55 -11.20
N GLN A 52 10.52 -1.83 -11.07
CA GLN A 52 11.56 -2.14 -10.08
C GLN A 52 11.03 -2.01 -8.65
N CYS A 53 10.27 -0.94 -8.37
CA CYS A 53 9.63 -0.72 -7.07
C CYS A 53 8.70 -1.88 -6.71
N ILE A 54 7.75 -2.24 -7.59
CA ILE A 54 6.81 -3.34 -7.36
C ILE A 54 7.55 -4.67 -7.19
N ARG A 55 8.57 -4.93 -8.02
CA ARG A 55 9.38 -6.15 -7.90
C ARG A 55 10.10 -6.25 -6.55
N ARG A 56 10.61 -5.13 -6.01
CA ARG A 56 11.22 -5.11 -4.68
C ARG A 56 10.19 -5.28 -3.57
N ILE A 57 9.03 -4.64 -3.67
CA ILE A 57 7.93 -4.83 -2.72
C ILE A 57 7.54 -6.31 -2.66
N ARG A 58 7.40 -7.00 -3.80
CA ARG A 58 7.01 -8.42 -3.83
C ARG A 58 8.11 -9.32 -3.28
N ALA A 59 9.38 -9.03 -3.57
CA ALA A 59 10.51 -9.82 -3.10
C ALA A 59 10.74 -9.68 -1.58
N GLU A 60 10.51 -8.48 -1.03
CA GLU A 60 10.75 -8.19 0.39
C GLU A 60 9.48 -8.13 1.23
N GLN A 61 8.31 -8.32 0.60
CA GLN A 61 6.97 -8.22 1.20
C GLN A 61 6.75 -6.94 2.02
N SER A 62 7.42 -5.84 1.62
CA SER A 62 7.51 -4.62 2.41
C SER A 62 7.30 -3.38 1.55
N VAL A 63 6.28 -2.60 1.92
CA VAL A 63 5.99 -1.28 1.35
C VAL A 63 6.52 -0.21 2.30
N THR A 64 7.74 0.27 2.05
CA THR A 64 8.35 1.35 2.82
C THR A 64 7.80 2.72 2.42
N TYR A 65 8.05 3.76 3.23
CA TYR A 65 7.65 5.13 2.90
C TYR A 65 8.21 5.58 1.54
N ALA A 66 9.49 5.31 1.27
CA ALA A 66 10.12 5.65 -0.01
C ALA A 66 9.48 4.92 -1.19
N ARG A 67 9.15 3.62 -1.04
CA ARG A 67 8.45 2.86 -2.07
C ARG A 67 7.05 3.41 -2.33
N ALA A 68 6.29 3.68 -1.26
CA ALA A 68 4.97 4.29 -1.38
C ALA A 68 5.04 5.68 -2.05
N ALA A 69 6.03 6.50 -1.71
CA ALA A 69 6.25 7.80 -2.34
C ALA A 69 6.53 7.68 -3.85
N ILE A 70 7.37 6.72 -4.26
CA ILE A 70 7.65 6.43 -5.68
C ILE A 70 6.37 6.00 -6.41
N LEU A 71 5.63 5.02 -5.87
CA LEU A 71 4.41 4.53 -6.49
C LEU A 71 3.38 5.65 -6.67
N LYS A 72 3.20 6.48 -5.63
CA LYS A 72 2.30 7.63 -5.68
C LYS A 72 2.76 8.64 -6.72
N ALA A 73 4.05 9.02 -6.73
CA ALA A 73 4.58 9.98 -7.68
C ALA A 73 4.36 9.53 -9.13
N SER A 74 4.63 8.26 -9.42
CA SER A 74 4.38 7.65 -10.74
C SER A 74 2.90 7.66 -11.13
N LEU A 75 2.01 7.24 -10.24
CA LEU A 75 0.56 7.21 -10.51
C LEU A 75 -0.04 8.61 -10.67
N VAL A 76 0.34 9.55 -9.80
CA VAL A 76 -0.13 10.95 -9.86
C VAL A 76 0.34 11.61 -11.14
N ARG A 77 1.61 11.45 -11.51
CA ARG A 77 2.15 12.02 -12.75
C ARG A 77 1.41 11.48 -13.97
N LEU A 78 1.20 10.17 -14.05
CA LEU A 78 0.48 9.53 -15.15
C LEU A 78 -0.96 10.04 -15.27
N ARG A 79 -1.68 10.18 -14.14
CA ARG A 79 -3.06 10.67 -14.11
C ARG A 79 -3.21 12.15 -14.48
N ARG A 80 -2.24 12.99 -14.09
CA ARG A 80 -2.21 14.42 -14.49
C ARG A 80 -2.10 14.57 -16.00
N MET A 81 -1.29 13.70 -16.63
CA MET A 81 -1.06 13.75 -18.08
C MET A 81 -2.20 13.19 -18.91
N SER A 82 -3.01 12.27 -18.36
CA SER A 82 -4.17 11.73 -19.06
C SER A 82 -5.43 12.60 -18.95
N HIS A 83 -5.31 13.85 -18.47
CA HIS A 83 -6.42 14.79 -18.18
C HIS A 83 -7.52 14.23 -17.26
N HIS A 84 -7.27 13.09 -16.60
CA HIS A 84 -8.27 12.38 -15.80
C HIS A 84 -8.23 12.75 -14.32
N PHE A 85 -7.39 13.70 -13.87
CA PHE A 85 -7.25 13.98 -12.44
C PHE A 85 -6.65 15.36 -12.11
N SER A 86 -7.37 16.14 -11.30
CA SER A 86 -6.96 17.46 -10.79
C SER A 86 -6.75 17.50 -9.27
N SER A 87 -6.98 16.40 -8.54
CA SER A 87 -6.97 16.42 -7.07
C SER A 87 -5.57 16.16 -6.49
N GLU A 88 -5.24 16.88 -5.40
CA GLU A 88 -4.05 16.62 -4.60
C GLU A 88 -4.17 15.25 -3.90
N VAL A 89 -3.42 14.26 -4.37
CA VAL A 89 -3.31 12.98 -3.65
C VAL A 89 -2.43 13.22 -2.43
N THR A 90 -2.94 12.98 -1.22
CA THR A 90 -2.15 13.06 0.03
C THR A 90 -1.42 11.73 0.30
N MET A 91 -0.48 11.68 1.26
CA MET A 91 0.16 10.42 1.72
C MET A 91 -0.63 9.78 2.87
N ALA A 92 -1.93 10.06 2.95
CA ALA A 92 -2.83 9.59 3.99
C ALA A 92 -3.88 8.65 3.41
N LEU A 93 -4.52 7.89 4.29
CA LEU A 93 -5.66 7.06 3.94
C LEU A 93 -6.79 7.94 3.40
N ASP A 94 -7.14 7.72 2.14
CA ASP A 94 -8.39 8.20 1.55
C ASP A 94 -9.46 7.10 1.68
N PRO A 95 -10.41 7.21 2.61
CA PRO A 95 -11.46 6.22 2.79
C PRO A 95 -12.51 6.24 1.67
N THR A 96 -12.58 7.34 0.89
CA THR A 96 -13.56 7.53 -0.19
C THR A 96 -13.12 6.93 -1.52
N ASN A 97 -11.87 6.48 -1.61
CA ASN A 97 -11.32 5.87 -2.81
C ASN A 97 -11.95 4.49 -3.07
N THR A 98 -12.73 4.39 -4.14
CA THR A 98 -13.45 3.17 -4.55
C THR A 98 -12.71 2.33 -5.59
N ARG A 99 -11.46 2.67 -5.93
CA ARG A 99 -10.69 1.90 -6.94
C ARG A 99 -10.43 0.49 -6.41
N PRO A 100 -10.80 -0.58 -7.15
CA PRO A 100 -10.73 -1.96 -6.66
C PRO A 100 -9.35 -2.34 -6.11
N ALA A 101 -8.27 -2.02 -6.83
CA ALA A 101 -6.92 -2.36 -6.39
C ALA A 101 -6.52 -1.66 -5.08
N TYR A 102 -6.88 -0.38 -4.91
CA TYR A 102 -6.62 0.36 -3.67
C TYR A 102 -7.42 -0.22 -2.49
N LEU A 103 -8.71 -0.54 -2.71
CA LEU A 103 -9.55 -1.21 -1.72
C LEU A 103 -8.99 -2.58 -1.32
N LEU A 104 -8.52 -3.38 -2.27
CA LEU A 104 -7.86 -4.67 -1.98
C LEU A 104 -6.60 -4.51 -1.14
N GLY A 105 -5.80 -3.49 -1.42
CA GLY A 105 -4.64 -3.14 -0.60
C GLY A 105 -5.03 -2.81 0.85
N ARG A 106 -6.07 -1.98 1.02
CA ARG A 106 -6.64 -1.66 2.34
C ARG A 106 -7.15 -2.92 3.04
N LEU A 107 -7.94 -3.74 2.35
CA LEU A 107 -8.48 -4.98 2.88
C LEU A 107 -7.35 -5.89 3.38
N PHE A 108 -6.31 -6.08 2.58
CA PHE A 108 -5.15 -6.89 2.98
C PHE A 108 -4.49 -6.37 4.26
N ALA A 109 -4.29 -5.06 4.39
CA ALA A 109 -3.76 -4.44 5.61
C ALA A 109 -4.65 -4.66 6.83
N VAL A 110 -5.98 -4.61 6.66
CA VAL A 110 -6.94 -4.88 7.74
C VAL A 110 -6.88 -6.35 8.17
N LEU A 111 -6.84 -7.28 7.22
CA LEU A 111 -6.76 -8.71 7.49
C LEU A 111 -5.46 -9.07 8.23
N GLU A 112 -4.33 -8.45 7.85
CA GLU A 112 -3.06 -8.58 8.57
C GLU A 112 -3.19 -8.03 10.00
N ARG A 113 -3.79 -6.85 10.17
CA ARG A 113 -3.94 -6.23 11.50
C ARG A 113 -4.84 -7.06 12.43
N ILE A 114 -5.87 -7.70 11.88
CA ILE A 114 -6.74 -8.64 12.62
C ILE A 114 -5.92 -9.85 13.09
N GLN A 115 -5.09 -10.42 12.22
CA GLN A 115 -4.20 -11.52 12.58
C GLN A 115 -3.22 -11.12 13.70
N GLU A 116 -2.56 -9.98 13.57
CA GLU A 116 -1.63 -9.44 14.57
C GLU A 116 -2.32 -9.24 15.94
N ALA A 117 -3.57 -8.76 15.93
CA ALA A 117 -4.35 -8.59 17.16
C ALA A 117 -4.74 -9.93 17.80
N ALA A 118 -5.09 -10.93 16.99
CA ALA A 118 -5.52 -12.24 17.45
C ALA A 118 -4.36 -13.17 17.86
N GLN A 119 -3.13 -12.86 17.42
CA GLN A 119 -1.94 -13.66 17.67
C GLN A 119 -0.76 -12.74 18.05
N PRO A 120 -0.75 -12.21 19.28
CA PRO A 120 0.37 -11.41 19.77
C PRO A 120 1.69 -12.21 19.68
N GLY A 121 2.74 -11.58 19.13
CA GLY A 121 4.06 -12.22 18.99
C GLY A 121 4.19 -13.19 17.81
N ILE A 122 3.27 -13.16 16.83
CA ILE A 122 3.39 -13.97 15.62
C ILE A 122 4.67 -13.64 14.83
N ASN A 123 5.41 -14.67 14.39
CA ASN A 123 6.67 -14.51 13.66
C ASN A 123 6.50 -14.20 12.16
N ALA A 124 5.38 -14.58 11.56
CA ALA A 124 5.09 -14.36 10.15
C ALA A 124 3.59 -14.18 9.94
N THR A 125 3.20 -13.13 9.23
CA THR A 125 1.80 -12.79 8.95
C THR A 125 1.37 -13.28 7.57
N ILE A 126 0.11 -13.02 7.22
CA ILE A 126 -0.38 -13.22 5.85
C ILE A 126 0.42 -12.38 4.82
N ARG A 127 1.05 -11.27 5.24
CA ARG A 127 1.89 -10.46 4.35
C ARG A 127 3.08 -11.26 3.85
N ASP A 128 3.79 -11.92 4.74
CA ASP A 128 5.00 -12.66 4.39
C ASP A 128 4.70 -13.89 3.50
N ARG A 129 3.46 -14.39 3.54
CA ARG A 129 3.04 -15.59 2.78
C ARG A 129 2.27 -15.27 1.51
N PHE A 130 1.44 -14.24 1.53
CA PHE A 130 0.42 -14.01 0.51
C PHE A 130 0.55 -12.67 -0.22
N TYR A 131 1.40 -11.73 0.21
CA TYR A 131 1.45 -10.40 -0.41
C TYR A 131 1.64 -10.48 -1.93
N GLY A 132 2.63 -11.25 -2.39
CA GLY A 132 2.97 -11.36 -3.81
C GLY A 132 1.85 -11.94 -4.67
N ALA A 133 1.00 -12.80 -4.12
CA ALA A 133 -0.15 -13.38 -4.80
C ALA A 133 -1.39 -12.49 -4.66
N ALA A 134 -1.64 -11.92 -3.49
CA ALA A 134 -2.73 -10.98 -3.25
C ALA A 134 -2.62 -9.71 -4.10
N SER A 135 -1.39 -9.22 -4.33
CA SER A 135 -1.17 -8.04 -5.16
C SER A 135 -1.29 -8.33 -6.67
N ALA A 136 -1.19 -9.58 -7.11
CA ALA A 136 -1.16 -9.93 -8.53
C ALA A 136 -2.42 -10.67 -9.01
N THR A 137 -2.94 -11.59 -8.20
CA THR A 137 -4.09 -12.46 -8.50
C THR A 137 -5.06 -12.51 -7.31
N PRO A 138 -5.82 -11.43 -7.04
CA PRO A 138 -6.63 -11.31 -5.83
C PRO A 138 -7.65 -12.44 -5.63
N VAL A 139 -8.35 -12.84 -6.70
CA VAL A 139 -9.39 -13.89 -6.65
C VAL A 139 -8.88 -15.22 -6.07
N ALA A 140 -7.59 -15.53 -6.27
CA ALA A 140 -7.00 -16.79 -5.82
C ALA A 140 -6.70 -16.82 -4.31
N VAL A 141 -6.66 -15.65 -3.65
CA VAL A 141 -6.11 -15.52 -2.30
C VAL A 141 -7.12 -14.95 -1.31
N PHE A 142 -7.85 -13.90 -1.68
CA PHE A 142 -8.76 -13.20 -0.77
C PHE A 142 -9.86 -14.09 -0.17
N PRO A 143 -10.48 -15.04 -0.90
CA PRO A 143 -11.44 -15.96 -0.30
C PRO A 143 -10.86 -16.75 0.88
N GLN A 144 -9.62 -17.23 0.76
CA GLN A 144 -8.93 -17.92 1.84
C GLN A 144 -8.62 -16.98 3.01
N LEU A 145 -8.14 -15.76 2.73
CA LEU A 145 -7.83 -14.79 3.78
C LEU A 145 -9.08 -14.35 4.57
N LEU A 146 -10.23 -14.19 3.89
CA LEU A 146 -11.50 -13.88 4.54
C LEU A 146 -12.00 -15.02 5.43
N LYS A 147 -11.75 -16.28 5.04
CA LYS A 147 -12.01 -17.43 5.92
C LYS A 147 -11.12 -17.42 7.15
N LEU A 148 -9.81 -17.14 6.97
CA LEU A 148 -8.85 -17.03 8.08
C LEU A 148 -9.21 -15.89 9.05
N LYS A 149 -9.67 -14.75 8.53
CA LYS A 149 -10.16 -13.62 9.34
C LYS A 149 -11.18 -14.08 10.37
N ASN A 150 -12.17 -14.89 9.99
CA ASN A 150 -13.23 -15.31 10.91
C ASN A 150 -12.67 -16.09 12.11
N HIS A 151 -11.64 -16.94 11.89
CA HIS A 151 -10.95 -17.62 12.98
C HIS A 151 -10.12 -16.67 13.86
N HIS A 152 -9.55 -15.60 13.29
CA HIS A 152 -8.82 -14.60 14.06
C HIS A 152 -9.75 -13.70 14.87
N ILE A 153 -10.87 -13.27 14.28
CA ILE A 153 -11.91 -12.48 14.97
C ILE A 153 -12.45 -13.24 16.18
N GLY A 154 -12.71 -14.54 16.06
CA GLY A 154 -13.18 -15.36 17.19
C GLY A 154 -12.17 -15.54 18.34
N LYS A 155 -10.91 -15.13 18.15
CA LYS A 155 -9.87 -15.14 19.19
C LYS A 155 -9.63 -13.76 19.82
N LEU A 156 -10.37 -12.73 19.41
CA LEU A 156 -10.25 -11.41 20.00
C LEU A 156 -11.11 -11.32 21.27
N ASP A 157 -10.50 -10.90 22.37
CA ASP A 157 -11.18 -10.80 23.67
C ASP A 157 -12.07 -9.54 23.80
N SER A 158 -11.92 -8.56 22.91
CA SER A 158 -12.65 -7.29 22.96
C SER A 158 -13.80 -7.25 21.93
N PRO A 159 -15.07 -7.23 22.38
CA PRO A 159 -16.21 -7.06 21.50
C PRO A 159 -16.18 -5.75 20.69
N GLN A 160 -15.63 -4.69 21.27
CA GLN A 160 -15.47 -3.40 20.59
C GLN A 160 -14.47 -3.52 19.43
N LEU A 161 -13.37 -4.24 19.64
CA LEU A 161 -12.36 -4.46 18.61
C LEU A 161 -12.88 -5.37 17.48
N VAL A 162 -13.63 -6.42 17.82
CA VAL A 162 -14.36 -7.26 16.84
C VAL A 162 -15.28 -6.39 15.98
N THR A 163 -16.14 -5.58 16.62
CA THR A 163 -17.07 -4.70 15.93
C THR A 163 -16.36 -3.69 15.02
N TYR A 164 -15.24 -3.12 15.50
CA TYR A 164 -14.43 -2.20 14.71
C TYR A 164 -13.89 -2.84 13.43
N PHE A 165 -13.28 -4.02 13.54
CA PHE A 165 -12.70 -4.71 12.39
C PHE A 165 -13.75 -5.21 11.40
N GLU A 166 -14.87 -5.79 11.87
CA GLU A 166 -15.95 -6.22 10.98
C GLU A 166 -16.55 -5.04 10.22
N LYS A 167 -16.77 -3.89 10.89
CA LYS A 167 -17.23 -2.66 10.22
C LYS A 167 -16.25 -2.18 9.17
N LEU A 168 -14.95 -2.15 9.49
CA LEU A 168 -13.92 -1.70 8.55
C LEU A 168 -13.80 -2.64 7.34
N VAL A 169 -13.92 -3.95 7.54
CA VAL A 169 -13.96 -4.93 6.44
C VAL A 169 -15.19 -4.72 5.57
N GLY A 170 -16.38 -4.54 6.17
CA GLY A 170 -17.62 -4.24 5.44
C GLY A 170 -17.50 -2.99 4.58
N GLN A 171 -17.00 -1.90 5.14
CA GLN A 171 -16.78 -0.62 4.44
C GLN A 171 -15.85 -0.73 3.22
N ILE A 172 -14.93 -1.69 3.21
CA ILE A 172 -13.99 -1.89 2.10
C ILE A 172 -14.57 -2.85 1.06
N ILE A 173 -15.27 -3.90 1.49
CA ILE A 173 -15.84 -4.92 0.60
C ILE A 173 -17.08 -4.40 -0.14
N GLU A 174 -17.93 -3.62 0.52
CA GLU A 174 -19.17 -3.08 -0.07
C GLU A 174 -18.94 -2.37 -1.42
N PRO A 175 -18.02 -1.39 -1.55
CA PRO A 175 -17.74 -0.75 -2.84
C PRO A 175 -16.85 -1.58 -3.78
N LEU A 176 -16.22 -2.66 -3.32
CA LEU A 176 -15.32 -3.47 -4.15
C LEU A 176 -16.08 -4.30 -5.19
N GLY A 177 -17.28 -4.77 -4.86
CA GLY A 177 -18.05 -5.67 -5.73
C GLY A 177 -17.40 -7.05 -5.81
N THR A 178 -16.76 -7.37 -6.94
CA THR A 178 -16.15 -8.69 -7.18
C THR A 178 -14.63 -8.66 -7.08
N PHE A 179 -14.02 -9.81 -6.76
CA PHE A 179 -12.57 -9.94 -6.76
C PHE A 179 -12.04 -10.05 -8.20
N PRO A 180 -11.16 -9.14 -8.65
CA PRO A 180 -10.56 -9.23 -9.98
C PRO A 180 -9.64 -10.44 -10.08
N ALA A 181 -9.59 -11.04 -11.26
CA ALA A 181 -8.77 -12.22 -11.52
C ALA A 181 -7.27 -11.90 -11.46
N GLN A 182 -6.87 -10.75 -12.01
CA GLN A 182 -5.50 -10.28 -12.08
C GLN A 182 -5.46 -8.75 -11.94
N LEU A 183 -4.34 -8.22 -11.45
CA LEU A 183 -4.07 -6.78 -11.40
C LEU A 183 -2.92 -6.43 -12.35
N SER A 184 -3.13 -5.38 -13.17
CA SER A 184 -2.10 -4.74 -13.97
C SER A 184 -0.97 -4.16 -13.12
N MET A 185 0.11 -3.68 -13.74
CA MET A 185 1.23 -3.08 -13.01
C MET A 185 0.81 -1.80 -12.28
N GLN A 186 -0.04 -0.96 -12.89
CA GLN A 186 -0.57 0.24 -12.25
C GLN A 186 -1.50 -0.12 -11.08
N GLU A 187 -2.35 -1.14 -11.24
CA GLU A 187 -3.21 -1.61 -10.15
C GLU A 187 -2.41 -2.25 -9.01
N GLN A 188 -1.32 -2.97 -9.31
CA GLN A 188 -0.37 -3.45 -8.30
C GLN A 188 0.24 -2.30 -7.48
N ALA A 189 0.53 -1.16 -8.12
CA ALA A 189 0.98 0.03 -7.42
C ALA A 189 -0.12 0.61 -6.51
N GLU A 190 -1.37 0.63 -6.97
CA GLU A 190 -2.52 1.10 -6.21
C GLU A 190 -2.83 0.21 -5.01
N PHE A 191 -2.71 -1.10 -5.16
CA PHE A 191 -2.77 -2.07 -4.08
C PHE A 191 -1.71 -1.76 -3.01
N ALA A 192 -0.46 -1.59 -3.42
CA ALA A 192 0.62 -1.30 -2.48
C ALA A 192 0.42 0.04 -1.75
N LEU A 193 -0.11 1.05 -2.43
CA LEU A 193 -0.47 2.33 -1.80
C LEU A 193 -1.62 2.18 -0.79
N GLY A 194 -2.70 1.48 -1.16
CA GLY A 194 -3.83 1.24 -0.27
C GLY A 194 -3.42 0.47 0.98
N TYR A 195 -2.57 -0.55 0.80
CA TYR A 195 -1.96 -1.29 1.89
C TYR A 195 -1.14 -0.37 2.81
N TYR A 196 -0.21 0.40 2.26
CA TYR A 196 0.64 1.29 3.05
C TYR A 196 -0.19 2.34 3.80
N HIS A 197 -1.13 3.01 3.12
CA HIS A 197 -1.97 4.03 3.75
C HIS A 197 -2.80 3.47 4.90
N GLN A 198 -3.43 2.30 4.72
CA GLN A 198 -4.23 1.67 5.76
C GLN A 198 -3.36 1.19 6.93
N ARG A 199 -2.16 0.65 6.66
CA ARG A 199 -1.19 0.28 7.72
C ARG A 199 -0.77 1.49 8.54
N GLN A 200 -0.37 2.58 7.88
CA GLN A 200 0.02 3.81 8.59
C GLN A 200 -1.12 4.35 9.45
N ASP A 201 -2.35 4.28 8.95
CA ASP A 201 -3.52 4.78 9.68
C ASP A 201 -3.75 4.06 11.02
N PHE A 202 -3.45 2.76 11.12
CA PHE A 202 -3.55 2.01 12.38
C PHE A 202 -2.56 2.45 13.46
N PHE A 203 -1.45 3.10 13.09
CA PHE A 203 -0.38 3.50 14.01
C PHE A 203 -0.27 5.01 14.20
N LYS A 204 -1.14 5.80 13.56
CA LYS A 204 -1.20 7.22 13.86
C LYS A 204 -1.73 7.42 15.28
N PRO A 205 -1.12 8.33 16.07
CA PRO A 205 -1.75 8.80 17.29
C PRO A 205 -3.14 9.33 16.94
N LYS A 206 -4.18 8.83 17.61
CA LYS A 206 -5.48 9.50 17.54
C LYS A 206 -5.30 10.85 18.21
N GLU A 207 -5.44 11.93 17.45
CA GLU A 207 -5.56 13.27 18.01
C GLU A 207 -6.68 13.21 19.05
N SER A 208 -6.35 13.52 20.31
CA SER A 208 -7.36 13.65 21.36
C SER A 208 -8.35 14.70 20.89
N ALA A 209 -9.61 14.29 20.69
CA ALA A 209 -10.69 15.22 20.38
C ALA A 209 -10.60 16.40 21.36
N PRO A 210 -10.69 17.66 20.90
CA PRO A 210 -10.70 18.78 21.83
C PRO A 210 -11.85 18.55 22.80
N ALA A 211 -11.54 18.57 24.10
CA ALA A 211 -12.55 18.52 25.14
C ALA A 211 -13.52 19.67 24.87
N ALA A 212 -14.75 19.33 24.50
CA ALA A 212 -15.82 20.29 24.38
C ALA A 212 -15.93 21.01 25.73
N SER A 213 -15.58 22.29 25.73
CA SER A 213 -15.74 23.21 26.85
C SER A 213 -17.15 23.77 26.84
#